data_AF-G5IAL1-F1
#
_entry.id   AF-G5IAL1-F1
#
_cell.length_a   1.000
_cell.length_b   1.000
_cell.length_c   1.000
_cell.angle_alpha   90.00
_cell.angle_beta   90.00
_cell.angle_gamma   90.00
#
_symmetry.space_group_name_H-M   'P 1'
#
loop_
_entity.id
_entity.type
_entity.pdbx_description
1 polymer ?
#
loop_
_entity_poly.entity_id
_entity_poly.type
_entity_poly.pdbx_seq_one_letter_code
_entity_poly.pdbx_strand_id
1 'polypeptide(L)'
;MYLDEDEREEYIEKVKKTSYAAGRREGEMLKLISQIQKKVKKGKSVVEIAEELEEAIDMVELIYDMVTAYPEGTKEAVYQRMNN
;
A
#
# COMPACT_ATOMS: atom_id res chain seq x y z
N MET A 1 3.04 20.75 33.42
CA MET A 1 1.80 19.95 33.47
C MET A 1 2.18 18.56 33.02
N TYR A 2 2.35 17.64 33.96
CA TYR A 2 2.65 16.25 33.64
C TYR A 2 1.31 15.60 33.31
N LEU A 3 1.20 14.95 32.14
CA LEU A 3 0.10 14.02 31.86
C LEU A 3 0.05 13.04 33.03
N ASP A 4 -1.12 12.87 33.64
CA ASP A 4 -1.31 11.84 34.66
C ASP A 4 -1.07 10.44 34.05
N GLU A 5 -0.87 9.43 34.89
CA GLU A 5 -0.51 8.08 34.43
C GLU A 5 -1.59 7.51 33.50
N ASP A 6 -2.87 7.83 33.76
CA ASP A 6 -4.01 7.39 32.96
C ASP A 6 -4.02 8.05 31.56
N GLU A 7 -3.77 9.36 31.47
CA GLU A 7 -3.64 10.10 30.21
C GLU A 7 -2.46 9.59 29.36
N ARG A 8 -1.35 9.19 30.00
CA ARG A 8 -0.21 8.59 29.28
C ARG A 8 -0.53 7.21 28.72
N GLU A 9 -1.22 6.37 29.48
CA GLU A 9 -1.62 5.04 29.03
C GLU A 9 -2.59 5.11 27.85
N GLU A 10 -3.59 5.99 27.92
CA GLU A 10 -4.53 6.20 26.81
C GLU A 10 -3.81 6.70 25.55
N TYR A 11 -2.87 7.64 25.70
CA TYR A 11 -2.07 8.13 24.59
C TYR A 11 -1.22 7.03 23.95
N ILE A 12 -0.53 6.21 24.75
CA ILE A 12 0.29 5.11 24.24
C ILE A 12 -0.59 4.09 23.51
N GLU A 13 -1.75 3.73 24.06
CA GLU A 13 -2.66 2.78 23.42
C GLU A 13 -3.21 3.30 22.10
N LYS A 14 -3.57 4.59 22.06
CA LYS A 14 -4.00 5.27 20.83
C LYS A 14 -2.90 5.25 19.77
N VAL A 15 -1.66 5.63 20.15
CA VAL A 15 -0.50 5.63 19.25
C VAL A 15 -0.20 4.22 18.73
N LYS A 16 -0.26 3.20 19.58
CA LYS A 16 -0.10 1.80 19.18
C LYS A 16 -1.15 1.42 18.14
N LYS A 17 -2.43 1.67 18.43
CA LYS A 17 -3.54 1.33 17.53
C LYS A 17 -3.40 2.03 16.17
N THR A 18 -3.06 3.31 16.15
CA THR A 18 -2.83 4.05 14.90
C THR A 18 -1.62 3.53 14.13
N SER A 19 -0.53 3.20 14.83
CA SER A 19 0.69 2.67 14.22
C SER A 19 0.44 1.29 13.60
N TYR A 20 -0.27 0.40 14.30
CA TYR A 20 -0.66 -0.90 13.75
C TYR A 20 -1.59 -0.78 12.54
N ALA A 21 -2.55 0.14 12.59
CA ALA A 21 -3.46 0.37 11.46
C ALA A 21 -2.72 0.93 10.24
N ALA A 22 -1.75 1.84 10.43
CA ALA A 22 -0.91 2.36 9.36
C ALA A 22 -0.06 1.23 8.73
N GLY A 23 0.61 0.42 9.57
CA GLY A 23 1.44 -0.69 9.08
C GLY A 23 0.64 -1.76 8.32
N ARG A 24 -0.61 -2.04 8.73
CA ARG A 24 -1.49 -2.95 7.96
C ARG A 24 -1.82 -2.40 6.58
N ARG A 25 -2.23 -1.12 6.49
CA ARG A 25 -2.56 -0.48 5.21
C ARG A 25 -1.37 -0.42 4.27
N GLU A 26 -0.20 -0.06 4.78
CA GLU A 26 1.04 -0.07 4.00
C GLU A 26 1.36 -1.48 3.49
N GLY A 27 1.24 -2.50 4.35
CA GLY A 27 1.45 -3.89 3.96
C GLY A 27 0.48 -4.39 2.88
N GLU A 28 -0.79 -4.02 2.95
CA GLU A 28 -1.81 -4.33 1.94
C GLU A 28 -1.47 -3.68 0.60
N MET A 29 -1.09 -2.40 0.60
CA MET A 29 -0.72 -1.69 -0.62
C MET A 29 0.56 -2.27 -1.26
N LEU A 30 1.60 -2.57 -0.45
CA LEU A 30 2.83 -3.20 -0.93
C LEU A 30 2.57 -4.59 -1.53
N LYS A 31 1.62 -5.35 -0.97
CA LYS A 31 1.20 -6.63 -1.51
C LYS A 31 0.50 -6.45 -2.86
N LEU A 32 -0.42 -5.50 -2.97
CA LEU A 32 -1.14 -5.18 -4.21
C LEU A 32 -0.15 -4.78 -5.32
N ILE A 33 0.76 -3.85 -5.03
CA ILE A 33 1.83 -3.45 -5.96
C ILE A 33 2.64 -4.66 -6.41
N SER A 34 3.06 -5.54 -5.49
CA SER A 34 3.83 -6.73 -5.84
C SER A 34 3.06 -7.71 -6.74
N GLN A 35 1.75 -7.85 -6.53
CA GLN A 35 0.91 -8.69 -7.36
C GLN A 35 0.75 -8.11 -8.76
N ILE A 36 0.50 -6.80 -8.87
CA ILE A 36 0.38 -6.09 -10.15
C ILE A 36 1.70 -6.18 -10.91
N GLN A 37 2.85 -5.91 -10.27
CA GLN A 37 4.18 -6.10 -10.86
C GLN A 37 4.37 -7.47 -11.51
N LYS A 38 3.99 -8.54 -10.81
CA LYS A 38 4.11 -9.91 -11.35
C LYS A 38 3.19 -10.15 -12.54
N LYS A 39 2.00 -9.53 -12.57
CA LYS A 39 1.04 -9.68 -13.67
C LYS A 39 1.40 -8.82 -14.88
N VAL A 40 1.91 -7.61 -14.68
CA VAL A 40 2.52 -6.77 -15.73
C VAL A 40 3.67 -7.53 -16.41
N LYS A 41 4.56 -8.15 -15.63
CA LYS A 41 5.66 -8.99 -16.18
C LYS A 41 5.17 -10.20 -16.98
N LYS A 42 3.92 -10.63 -16.76
CA LYS A 42 3.27 -11.71 -17.53
C LYS A 42 2.48 -11.18 -18.74
N GLY A 43 2.47 -9.86 -18.98
CA GLY A 43 1.79 -9.23 -20.11
C GLY A 43 0.26 -9.13 -19.94
N LYS A 44 -0.27 -9.16 -18.72
CA LYS A 44 -1.71 -9.00 -18.47
C LYS A 44 -2.12 -7.53 -18.58
N SER A 45 -3.32 -7.27 -19.10
CA SER A 45 -3.92 -5.94 -19.16
C SER A 45 -4.45 -5.47 -17.80
N VAL A 46 -4.67 -4.16 -17.66
CA VAL A 46 -5.25 -3.54 -16.44
C VAL A 46 -6.59 -4.19 -16.06
N VAL A 47 -7.47 -4.43 -17.05
CA VAL A 47 -8.80 -5.00 -16.83
C VAL A 47 -8.69 -6.43 -16.29
N GLU A 48 -7.89 -7.28 -16.93
CA GLU A 48 -7.67 -8.67 -16.46
C GLU A 48 -7.06 -8.70 -15.05
N ILE A 49 -6.17 -7.77 -14.73
CA ILE A 49 -5.57 -7.67 -13.41
C ILE A 49 -6.61 -7.26 -12.36
N ALA A 50 -7.46 -6.28 -12.67
CA ALA A 50 -8.52 -5.83 -11.77
C ALA A 50 -9.55 -6.92 -11.50
N GLU A 51 -9.97 -7.65 -12.54
CA GLU A 51 -10.86 -8.82 -12.38
C GLU A 51 -10.20 -9.93 -11.55
N GLU A 52 -8.93 -10.25 -11.79
CA GLU A 52 -8.23 -11.31 -11.06
C GLU A 52 -7.90 -10.96 -9.60
N LEU A 53 -7.78 -9.68 -9.28
CA LEU A 53 -7.49 -9.21 -7.93
C LEU A 53 -8.74 -8.79 -7.18
N GLU A 54 -9.90 -8.74 -7.85
CA GLU A 54 -11.16 -8.20 -7.32
C GLU A 54 -10.98 -6.77 -6.79
N GLU A 55 -10.14 -5.99 -7.48
CA GLU A 55 -9.81 -4.60 -7.12
C GLU A 55 -10.43 -3.62 -8.12
N ALA A 56 -10.54 -2.36 -7.71
CA ALA A 56 -11.08 -1.33 -8.57
C ALA A 56 -10.13 -1.02 -9.75
N ILE A 57 -10.68 -0.87 -10.95
CA ILE A 57 -9.90 -0.67 -12.19
C ILE A 57 -9.03 0.58 -12.11
N ASP A 58 -9.56 1.67 -11.56
CA ASP A 58 -8.86 2.94 -11.34
C ASP A 58 -7.65 2.79 -10.40
N MET A 59 -7.80 2.01 -9.32
CA MET A 59 -6.70 1.71 -8.40
C MET A 59 -5.61 0.86 -9.07
N VAL A 60 -6.01 -0.14 -9.86
CA VAL A 60 -5.07 -1.01 -10.58
C VAL A 60 -4.35 -0.23 -11.68
N GLU A 61 -5.05 0.64 -12.41
CA GLU A 61 -4.48 1.49 -13.47
C GLU A 61 -3.38 2.40 -12.91
N LEU A 62 -3.65 3.08 -11.79
CA LEU A 62 -2.66 3.93 -11.12
C LEU A 62 -1.37 3.18 -10.79
N ILE A 63 -1.48 1.97 -10.25
CA ILE A 63 -0.30 1.15 -9.90
C ILE A 63 0.36 0.60 -11.16
N TYR A 64 -0.42 0.18 -12.15
CA TYR A 64 0.06 -0.35 -13.42
C TYR A 64 0.95 0.67 -14.14
N ASP A 65 0.52 1.92 -14.22
CA ASP A 65 1.29 3.01 -14.84
C ASP A 65 2.61 3.24 -14.09
N MET A 66 2.59 3.23 -12.76
CA MET A 66 3.82 3.38 -11.97
C MET A 66 4.79 2.20 -12.15
N VAL A 67 4.26 0.98 -12.24
CA VAL A 67 5.05 -0.22 -12.45
C VAL A 67 5.66 -0.26 -13.86
N THR A 68 4.91 0.17 -14.87
CA THR A 68 5.39 0.21 -16.26
C THR A 68 6.38 1.35 -16.50
N ALA A 69 6.20 2.49 -15.83
CA ALA A 69 7.17 3.58 -15.84
C ALA A 69 8.49 3.21 -15.14
N TYR A 70 8.45 2.30 -14.16
CA TYR A 70 9.61 1.88 -13.37
C TYR A 70 9.71 0.34 -13.24
N PRO A 71 10.03 -0.38 -14.32
CA PRO A 71 9.98 -1.84 -14.36
C PRO A 71 10.99 -2.52 -13.41
N GLU A 72 12.11 -1.85 -13.12
CA GLU A 72 13.15 -2.29 -12.18
C GLU A 72 12.90 -1.82 -10.74
N GLY A 73 11.85 -1.02 -10.51
CA GLY A 73 11.51 -0.50 -9.19
C GLY A 73 11.05 -1.60 -8.24
N THR A 74 11.50 -1.57 -6.99
CA THR A 74 10.92 -2.44 -5.95
C THR A 74 9.50 -1.97 -5.61
N LYS A 75 8.70 -2.86 -5.02
CA LYS A 75 7.34 -2.51 -4.55
C LYS A 75 7.36 -1.35 -3.54
N GLU A 76 8.40 -1.25 -2.72
CA GLU A 76 8.61 -0.13 -1.79
C GLU A 76 8.90 1.16 -2.54
N ALA A 77 9.74 1.15 -3.57
CA ALA A 77 10.04 2.35 -4.36
C ALA A 77 8.79 2.87 -5.09
N VAL A 78 7.95 1.98 -5.61
CA VAL A 78 6.67 2.35 -6.22
C VAL A 78 5.73 2.95 -5.17
N TYR A 79 5.57 2.30 -4.01
CA TYR A 79 4.73 2.79 -2.92
C TYR A 79 5.16 4.18 -2.43
N GLN A 80 6.46 4.39 -2.23
CA GLN A 80 6.99 5.69 -1.80
C GLN A 80 6.71 6.79 -2.82
N ARG A 81 6.78 6.49 -4.13
CA ARG A 81 6.44 7.47 -5.17
C ARG A 81 4.96 7.78 -5.28
N MET A 82 4.08 6.86 -4.90
CA MET A 82 2.64 7.12 -4.89
C MET A 82 2.23 8.03 -3.71
N ASN A 83 3.02 8.02 -2.63
CA ASN A 83 2.74 8.79 -1.41
C ASN A 83 3.50 10.13 -1.33
N ASN A 84 4.24 10.51 -2.37
CA ASN A 84 5.16 11.66 -2.37
C ASN A 84 4.84 12.60 -3.53
#